data_AF-A0A3A5W0I2-F1
#
_entry.id   AF-A0A3A5W0I2-F1
#
_cell.length_a   1.000
_cell.length_b   1.000
_cell.length_c   1.000
_cell.angle_alpha   90.00
_cell.angle_beta   90.00
_cell.angle_gamma   90.00
#
_symmetry.space_group_name_H-M   'P 1'
#
loop_
_entity.id
_entity.type
_entity.pdbx_description
1 polymer ?
#
loop_
_entity_poly.entity_id
_entity_poly.type
_entity_poly.pdbx_seq_one_letter_code
_entity_poly.pdbx_strand_id
1 'polypeptide(L)'
;MTETWDDDGAFEHIADQEVSEIDLQERDPFDLSKALEGAALEHLHPSVKRFNLHSEFEPSGDQPKAIETLIDQLENGQERCIMLGVTGSGKTFAMANLIERLNIPTLILSHNKTLARQLYHEVAGYFPENAVEYFVSHYDYYQP
;
A
#
# COMPACT_ATOMS: atom_id res chain seq x y z
N MET A 1 -13.65 -3.89 -30.69
CA MET A 1 -12.64 -2.82 -30.59
C MET A 1 -11.68 -3.17 -29.47
N THR A 2 -10.98 -4.30 -29.61
CA THR A 2 -10.09 -4.90 -28.59
C THR A 2 -8.89 -5.55 -29.28
N GLU A 3 -8.31 -4.86 -30.28
CA GLU A 3 -7.18 -5.36 -31.08
C GLU A 3 -5.94 -4.48 -30.97
N THR A 4 -5.70 -3.90 -29.80
CA THR A 4 -4.44 -3.20 -29.49
C THR A 4 -4.11 -3.35 -28.01
N TRP A 5 -4.01 -4.59 -27.55
CA TRP A 5 -3.12 -4.91 -26.44
C TRP A 5 -1.86 -5.46 -27.10
N ASP A 6 -0.85 -4.59 -27.23
CA ASP A 6 0.47 -4.95 -27.75
C ASP A 6 1.18 -5.68 -26.60
N ASP A 7 0.83 -6.94 -26.41
CA ASP A 7 1.52 -7.87 -25.52
C ASP A 7 2.29 -8.84 -26.42
N ASP A 8 3.38 -8.33 -26.98
CA ASP A 8 4.34 -9.09 -27.78
C ASP A 8 5.25 -9.98 -26.91
N GLY A 9 4.95 -10.10 -25.61
CA GLY A 9 5.76 -10.85 -24.65
C GLY A 9 7.15 -10.25 -24.42
N ALA A 10 7.43 -9.05 -24.94
CA ALA A 10 8.74 -8.41 -24.77
C ALA A 10 9.05 -8.14 -23.28
N PHE A 11 8.02 -7.96 -22.46
CA PHE A 11 8.16 -7.84 -21.00
C PHE A 11 8.49 -9.17 -20.32
N GLU A 12 7.91 -10.29 -20.76
CA GLU A 12 8.13 -11.61 -20.15
C GLU A 12 9.59 -12.04 -20.23
N HIS A 13 10.24 -11.80 -21.39
CA HIS A 13 11.67 -12.10 -21.58
C HIS A 13 12.60 -11.22 -20.71
N ILE A 14 12.10 -10.13 -20.13
CA ILE A 14 12.83 -9.28 -19.18
C ILE A 14 12.53 -9.72 -17.75
N ALA A 15 11.27 -10.10 -17.46
CA ALA A 15 10.84 -10.56 -16.15
C ALA A 15 11.46 -11.92 -15.74
N ASP A 16 11.75 -12.78 -16.72
CA ASP A 16 12.35 -14.11 -16.50
C ASP A 16 13.90 -14.10 -16.42
N GLN A 17 14.54 -12.93 -16.54
CA GLN A 17 15.99 -12.83 -16.39
C GLN A 17 16.39 -12.98 -14.92
N GLU A 18 17.47 -13.72 -14.64
CA GLU A 18 18.03 -13.78 -13.30
C GLU A 18 18.36 -12.36 -12.84
N VAL A 19 17.77 -11.95 -11.70
CA VAL A 19 17.98 -10.65 -11.09
C VAL A 19 19.47 -10.49 -10.78
N SER A 20 20.19 -9.81 -11.66
CA SER A 20 21.58 -9.46 -11.42
C SER A 20 21.66 -8.41 -10.30
N GLU A 21 22.77 -8.35 -9.56
CA GLU A 21 22.95 -7.34 -8.49
C GLU A 21 22.82 -5.88 -8.99
N ILE A 22 22.91 -5.65 -10.31
CA ILE A 22 22.73 -4.36 -10.98
C ILE A 22 21.25 -3.98 -11.09
N ASP A 23 20.35 -4.96 -11.23
CA ASP A 23 18.92 -4.73 -11.46
C ASP A 23 18.24 -4.13 -10.21
N LEU A 24 18.72 -4.46 -9.01
CA LEU A 24 18.29 -3.86 -7.74
C LEU A 24 18.80 -2.42 -7.54
N GLN A 25 19.86 -2.01 -8.24
CA GLN A 25 20.37 -0.63 -8.18
C GLN A 25 19.66 0.29 -9.19
N GLU A 26 19.24 -0.25 -10.33
CA GLU A 26 18.55 0.53 -11.38
C GLU A 26 17.02 0.51 -11.27
N ARG A 27 16.45 -0.49 -10.57
CA ARG A 27 15.02 -0.64 -10.33
C ARG A 27 14.79 -0.93 -8.86
N ASP A 28 14.48 0.10 -8.08
CA ASP A 28 13.90 -0.13 -6.76
C ASP A 28 12.48 -0.70 -6.97
N PRO A 29 12.22 -1.97 -6.61
CA PRO A 29 10.89 -2.57 -6.80
C PRO A 29 9.81 -1.92 -5.92
N PHE A 30 10.20 -1.05 -5.00
CA PHE A 30 9.31 -0.26 -4.16
C PHE A 30 9.20 1.20 -4.63
N ASP A 31 9.94 1.60 -5.67
CA ASP A 31 9.78 2.91 -6.29
C ASP A 31 8.53 2.96 -7.17
N LEU A 32 7.45 3.47 -6.56
CA LEU A 32 6.18 3.70 -7.25
C LEU A 32 6.13 5.05 -7.98
N SER A 33 7.21 5.85 -7.98
CA SER A 33 7.20 7.21 -8.53
C SER A 33 6.77 7.21 -10.00
N LYS A 34 7.31 6.28 -10.80
CA LYS A 34 6.91 6.11 -12.21
C LYS A 34 5.47 5.63 -12.39
N ALA A 35 4.94 4.81 -11.46
CA ALA A 35 3.55 4.38 -11.49
C ALA A 35 2.57 5.51 -11.11
N LEU A 36 3.06 6.51 -10.37
CA LEU A 36 2.32 7.69 -9.95
C LEU A 36 2.44 8.86 -10.94
N GLU A 37 3.41 8.84 -11.87
CA GLU A 37 3.57 9.84 -12.93
C GLU A 37 2.33 9.90 -13.86
N GLY A 38 1.85 11.12 -14.17
CA GLY A 38 0.73 11.35 -15.10
C GLY A 38 -0.61 11.66 -14.41
N ALA A 39 -1.73 11.20 -15.00
CA ALA A 39 -3.09 11.49 -14.52
C ALA A 39 -3.38 10.97 -13.10
N ALA A 40 -2.60 9.97 -12.65
CA ALA A 40 -2.64 9.45 -11.29
C ALA A 40 -2.26 10.54 -10.29
N LEU A 41 -1.18 11.29 -10.51
CA LEU A 41 -0.78 12.41 -9.65
C LEU A 41 -1.85 13.50 -9.59
N GLU A 42 -2.49 13.87 -10.71
CA GLU A 42 -3.50 14.94 -10.72
C GLU A 42 -4.74 14.62 -9.85
N HIS A 43 -5.16 13.35 -9.82
CA HIS A 43 -6.36 12.91 -9.10
C HIS A 43 -6.10 12.29 -7.73
N LEU A 44 -4.91 11.72 -7.54
CA LEU A 44 -4.46 11.09 -6.28
C LEU A 44 -3.61 12.04 -5.45
N HIS A 45 -3.40 13.29 -5.89
CA HIS A 45 -2.64 14.24 -5.10
C HIS A 45 -3.34 14.49 -3.75
N PRO A 46 -2.59 14.47 -2.64
CA PRO A 46 -3.08 14.78 -1.29
C PRO A 46 -3.83 16.12 -1.17
N SER A 47 -3.56 17.08 -2.06
CA SER A 47 -4.26 18.37 -2.07
C SER A 47 -5.61 18.36 -2.78
N VAL A 48 -5.89 17.33 -3.60
CA VAL A 48 -7.10 17.21 -4.40
C VAL A 48 -8.08 16.24 -3.74
N LYS A 49 -7.59 15.08 -3.29
CA LYS A 49 -8.36 14.12 -2.49
C LYS A 49 -7.55 13.68 -1.28
N ARG A 50 -8.18 13.75 -0.11
CA ARG A 50 -7.58 13.35 1.16
C ARG A 50 -8.18 12.05 1.64
N PHE A 51 -7.38 11.21 2.28
CA PHE A 51 -7.87 10.17 3.15
C PHE A 51 -8.64 10.79 4.31
N ASN A 52 -9.81 10.23 4.61
CA ASN A 52 -10.69 10.69 5.69
C ASN A 52 -11.01 9.48 6.58
N LEU A 53 -10.39 9.42 7.75
CA LEU A 53 -10.55 8.32 8.70
C LEU A 53 -11.86 8.45 9.47
N HIS A 54 -12.73 7.45 9.32
CA HIS A 54 -13.97 7.33 10.08
C HIS A 54 -13.76 6.34 11.22
N SER A 55 -13.93 6.80 12.46
CA SER A 55 -13.83 5.97 13.65
C SER A 55 -14.59 6.59 14.81
N GLU A 56 -15.21 5.76 15.65
CA GLU A 56 -15.78 6.18 16.94
C GLU A 56 -14.72 6.22 18.06
N PHE A 57 -13.51 5.74 17.77
CA PHE A 57 -12.40 5.59 18.70
C PHE A 57 -11.25 6.52 18.33
N GLU A 58 -10.60 7.06 19.34
CA GLU A 58 -9.34 7.78 19.23
C GLU A 58 -8.15 6.85 19.52
N PRO A 59 -6.95 7.10 18.95
CA PRO A 59 -5.74 6.37 19.31
C PRO A 59 -5.51 6.38 20.82
N SER A 60 -5.26 5.20 21.39
CA SER A 60 -5.16 5.03 22.85
C SER A 60 -4.02 4.10 23.26
N GLY A 61 -3.67 4.12 24.56
CA GLY A 61 -2.52 3.37 25.08
C GLY A 61 -1.22 3.83 24.43
N ASP A 62 -0.45 2.88 23.90
CA ASP A 62 0.83 3.16 23.23
C ASP A 62 0.69 3.60 21.77
N GLN A 63 -0.53 3.53 21.19
CA GLN A 63 -0.76 3.86 19.78
C GLN A 63 -0.36 5.30 19.43
N PRO A 64 -0.74 6.36 20.18
CA PRO A 64 -0.37 7.73 19.81
C PRO A 64 1.14 7.89 19.65
N LYS A 65 1.91 7.36 20.60
CA LYS A 65 3.37 7.45 20.58
C LYS A 65 3.97 6.68 19.40
N ALA A 66 3.47 5.47 19.13
CA ALA A 66 3.92 4.68 17.98
C ALA A 66 3.61 5.38 16.64
N ILE A 67 2.44 6.02 16.53
CA ILE A 67 2.05 6.78 15.34
C ILE A 67 2.98 7.96 15.11
N GLU A 68 3.19 8.82 16.13
CA GLU A 68 4.10 9.97 16.02
C GLU A 68 5.51 9.53 15.65
N THR A 69 6.03 8.49 16.31
CA THR A 69 7.40 8.00 16.06
C THR A 69 7.58 7.56 14.61
N LEU A 70 6.60 6.88 14.02
CA LEU A 70 6.68 6.42 12.63
C LEU A 70 6.52 7.56 11.63
N ILE A 71 5.66 8.53 11.91
CA ILE A 71 5.52 9.74 11.08
C ILE A 71 6.84 10.50 11.07
N ASP A 72 7.42 10.77 12.24
CA ASP A 72 8.71 11.44 12.36
C ASP A 72 9.80 10.70 11.56
N GLN A 73 9.87 9.37 11.65
CA GLN A 73 10.83 8.58 10.88
C GLN A 73 10.64 8.75 9.37
N LEU A 74 9.39 8.62 8.90
CA LEU A 74 9.07 8.72 7.47
C LEU A 74 9.32 10.13 6.92
N GLU A 75 8.94 11.18 7.64
CA GLU A 75 9.18 12.58 7.25
C GLU A 75 10.67 12.94 7.24
N ASN A 76 11.48 12.28 8.10
CA ASN A 76 12.94 12.40 8.08
C ASN A 76 13.61 11.55 7.00
N GLY A 77 12.84 10.99 6.05
CA GLY A 77 13.36 10.23 4.91
C GLY A 77 13.77 8.79 5.24
N GLN A 78 13.35 8.25 6.39
CA GLN A 78 13.62 6.86 6.71
C GLN A 78 12.77 5.94 5.84
N GLU A 79 13.41 5.25 4.90
CA GLU A 79 12.74 4.34 3.95
C GLU A 79 12.08 3.14 4.63
N ARG A 80 12.63 2.66 5.75
CA ARG A 80 12.19 1.42 6.42
C ARG A 80 11.86 1.67 7.88
N CYS A 81 10.57 1.58 8.20
CA CYS A 81 10.05 1.78 9.55
C CYS A 81 9.36 0.51 10.06
N ILE A 82 9.42 0.25 11.37
CA ILE A 82 8.85 -0.97 11.98
C ILE A 82 7.89 -0.58 13.09
N MET A 83 6.61 -0.94 12.94
CA MET A 83 5.62 -0.85 14.02
C MET A 83 5.68 -2.09 14.91
N LEU A 84 6.38 -2.00 16.03
CA LEU A 84 6.38 -3.05 17.05
C LEU A 84 5.09 -3.00 17.86
N GLY A 85 4.21 -3.98 17.69
CA GLY A 85 2.94 -4.05 18.40
C GLY A 85 2.50 -5.48 18.71
N VAL A 86 2.04 -5.71 19.94
CA VAL A 86 1.51 -7.01 20.37
C VAL A 86 0.19 -7.35 19.66
N THR A 87 -0.22 -8.61 19.69
CA THR A 87 -1.54 -9.02 19.16
C THR A 87 -2.66 -8.33 19.94
N GLY A 88 -3.69 -7.85 19.25
CA GLY A 88 -4.82 -7.14 19.87
C GLY A 88 -4.57 -5.65 20.15
N SER A 89 -3.39 -5.10 19.87
CA SER A 89 -3.08 -3.69 20.11
C SER A 89 -3.68 -2.71 19.09
N GLY A 90 -4.53 -3.17 18.16
CA GLY A 90 -5.14 -2.31 17.14
C GLY A 90 -4.18 -1.80 16.06
N LYS A 91 -3.25 -2.65 15.58
CA LYS A 91 -2.27 -2.26 14.55
C LYS A 91 -2.90 -1.71 13.27
N THR A 92 -4.01 -2.30 12.79
CA THR A 92 -4.69 -1.78 11.59
C THR A 92 -5.19 -0.35 11.79
N PHE A 93 -5.79 -0.06 12.95
CA PHE A 93 -6.25 1.29 13.28
C PHE A 93 -5.10 2.30 13.40
N ALA A 94 -3.98 1.89 14.00
CA ALA A 94 -2.77 2.72 14.04
C ALA A 94 -2.23 3.00 12.63
N MET A 95 -2.20 2.00 11.74
CA MET A 95 -1.82 2.18 10.34
C MET A 95 -2.80 3.08 9.58
N ALA A 96 -4.11 3.00 9.85
CA ALA A 96 -5.09 3.90 9.26
C ALA A 96 -4.83 5.37 9.66
N ASN A 97 -4.48 5.64 10.92
CA ASN A 97 -4.05 6.97 11.35
C ASN A 97 -2.79 7.46 10.62
N LEU A 98 -1.81 6.57 10.39
CA LEU A 98 -0.63 6.92 9.57
C LEU A 98 -1.04 7.30 8.14
N ILE A 99 -1.86 6.47 7.50
CA ILE A 99 -2.31 6.67 6.11
C ILE A 99 -3.03 8.01 5.97
N GLU A 100 -3.94 8.33 6.90
CA GLU A 100 -4.64 9.62 6.90
C GLU A 100 -3.69 10.80 7.02
N ARG A 101 -2.76 10.74 7.99
CA ARG A 101 -1.86 11.87 8.29
C ARG A 101 -0.82 12.12 7.21
N LEU A 102 -0.19 11.06 6.72
CA LEU A 102 0.78 11.13 5.62
C LEU A 102 0.07 11.46 4.31
N ASN A 103 -1.16 10.98 4.17
CA ASN A 103 -2.04 11.17 3.03
C ASN A 103 -1.44 10.68 1.70
N ILE A 104 -0.68 9.58 1.73
CA ILE A 104 0.03 9.03 0.56
C ILE A 104 -0.71 7.77 0.08
N PRO A 105 -0.90 7.58 -1.25
CA PRO A 105 -1.40 6.31 -1.78
C PRO A 105 -0.61 5.12 -1.23
N THR A 106 -1.30 4.17 -0.59
CA THR A 106 -0.66 3.13 0.21
C THR A 106 -1.03 1.74 -0.31
N LEU A 107 0.00 0.88 -0.49
CA LEU A 107 -0.16 -0.54 -0.77
C LEU A 107 0.01 -1.36 0.51
N ILE A 108 -1.01 -2.13 0.88
CA ILE A 108 -0.95 -3.05 2.03
C ILE A 108 -0.75 -4.47 1.52
N LEU A 109 0.39 -5.07 1.85
CA LEU A 109 0.72 -6.44 1.48
C LEU A 109 0.37 -7.41 2.61
N SER A 110 -0.21 -8.54 2.24
CA SER A 110 -0.55 -9.62 3.18
C SER A 110 -0.13 -10.96 2.61
N HIS A 111 0.41 -11.83 3.47
CA HIS A 111 0.98 -13.11 3.08
C HIS A 111 -0.08 -14.18 2.71
N ASN A 112 -1.38 -13.90 2.90
CA ASN A 112 -2.45 -14.84 2.57
C ASN A 112 -3.78 -14.12 2.25
N LYS A 113 -4.65 -14.78 1.46
CA LYS A 113 -5.95 -14.24 1.02
C LYS A 113 -6.92 -13.96 2.19
N THR A 114 -6.91 -14.77 3.24
CA THR A 114 -7.83 -14.60 4.38
C THR A 114 -7.53 -13.32 5.15
N LEU A 115 -6.26 -13.09 5.51
CA LEU A 115 -5.82 -11.88 6.19
C LEU A 115 -5.93 -10.67 5.27
N ALA A 116 -5.61 -10.80 3.97
CA ALA A 116 -5.81 -9.73 3.00
C ALA A 116 -7.28 -9.26 2.98
N ARG A 117 -8.23 -10.20 3.00
CA ARG A 117 -9.66 -9.86 3.03
C ARG A 117 -10.09 -9.24 4.36
N GLN A 118 -9.55 -9.69 5.50
CA GLN A 118 -9.79 -9.06 6.80
C GLN A 118 -9.32 -7.60 6.81
N LEU A 119 -8.07 -7.36 6.37
CA LEU A 119 -7.51 -6.02 6.26
C LEU A 119 -8.32 -5.14 5.32
N TYR A 120 -8.74 -5.66 4.16
CA TYR A 120 -9.62 -4.94 3.24
C TYR A 120 -10.91 -4.48 3.93
N HIS A 121 -11.59 -5.38 4.66
CA HIS A 121 -12.82 -5.03 5.36
C HIS A 121 -12.60 -3.98 6.46
N GLU A 122 -11.53 -4.09 7.24
CA GLU A 122 -11.19 -3.10 8.27
C GLU A 122 -10.87 -1.74 7.64
N VAL A 123 -9.99 -1.70 6.65
CA VAL A 123 -9.54 -0.45 5.99
C VAL A 123 -10.68 0.20 5.21
N ALA A 124 -11.52 -0.57 4.51
CA ALA A 124 -12.72 -0.04 3.84
C ALA A 124 -13.73 0.52 4.85
N GLY A 125 -13.82 -0.08 6.05
CA GLY A 125 -14.61 0.47 7.15
C GLY A 125 -14.06 1.78 7.70
N TYR A 126 -12.73 1.92 7.77
CA TYR A 126 -12.06 3.13 8.20
C TYR A 126 -12.09 4.26 7.16
N PHE A 127 -12.13 3.94 5.88
CA PHE A 127 -12.11 4.94 4.79
C PHE A 127 -13.27 4.78 3.82
N PRO A 128 -14.53 4.93 4.28
CA PRO A 128 -15.72 4.68 3.45
C PRO A 128 -15.88 5.67 2.29
N GLU A 129 -15.19 6.81 2.34
CA GLU A 129 -15.22 7.87 1.33
C GLU A 129 -14.02 7.82 0.37
N ASN A 130 -13.07 6.90 0.59
CA ASN A 130 -11.87 6.75 -0.23
C ASN A 130 -11.91 5.44 -1.04
N ALA A 131 -11.09 5.38 -2.09
CA ALA A 131 -10.94 4.17 -2.89
C ALA A 131 -10.06 3.15 -2.14
N VAL A 132 -10.70 2.20 -1.48
CA VAL A 132 -10.05 1.03 -0.90
C VAL A 132 -10.32 -0.16 -1.80
N GLU A 133 -9.26 -0.67 -2.44
CA GLU A 133 -9.35 -1.72 -3.45
C GLU A 133 -8.75 -3.04 -2.97
N TYR A 134 -9.22 -4.15 -3.54
CA TYR A 134 -8.77 -5.50 -3.19
C TYR A 134 -8.16 -6.22 -4.39
N PHE A 135 -6.85 -6.44 -4.34
CA PHE A 135 -6.10 -7.09 -5.43
C PHE A 135 -5.50 -8.41 -4.97
N VAL A 136 -6.03 -9.52 -5.51
CA VAL A 136 -5.52 -10.88 -5.30
C VAL A 136 -5.72 -11.69 -6.58
N SER A 137 -5.00 -12.80 -6.70
CA SER A 137 -5.25 -13.76 -7.79
C SER A 137 -6.74 -14.17 -7.85
N HIS A 138 -7.34 -13.98 -9.02
CA HIS A 138 -8.71 -14.37 -9.37
C HIS A 138 -8.84 -15.87 -9.66
N TYR A 139 -7.74 -16.62 -9.69
CA TYR A 139 -7.78 -18.06 -9.85
C TYR A 139 -8.23 -18.73 -8.56
N ASP A 140 -9.32 -19.48 -8.64
CA ASP A 140 -9.80 -20.35 -7.57
C ASP A 140 -8.93 -21.59 -7.41
N TYR A 141 -8.42 -22.11 -8.53
CA TYR A 141 -7.47 -23.21 -8.60
C TYR A 141 -6.44 -22.91 -9.69
N TYR A 142 -5.17 -23.09 -9.36
CA TYR A 142 -4.06 -23.00 -10.31
C TYR A 142 -3.21 -24.26 -10.15
N GLN A 143 -3.03 -24.99 -11.23
CA GLN A 143 -2.09 -26.09 -11.32
C GLN A 143 -1.07 -25.73 -12.40
N PRO A 144 0.22 -25.60 -12.03
CA PRO A 144 1.28 -25.25 -12.99
C PRO A 144 1.54 -26.37 -14.00
#